data_AF-A0A7V8VP90-F1
#
_entry.id   AF-A0A7V8VP90-F1
#
_cell.length_a   1.000
_cell.length_b   1.000
_cell.length_c   1.000
_cell.angle_alpha   90.00
_cell.angle_beta   90.00
_cell.angle_gamma   90.00
#
_symmetry.space_group_name_H-M   'P 1'
#
loop_
_entity.id
_entity.type
_entity.pdbx_description
1 polymer ?
#
loop_
_entity_poly.entity_id
_entity_poly.type
_entity_poly.pdbx_seq_one_letter_code
_entity_poly.pdbx_strand_id
1 'polypeptide(L)'
;AVLLLKTYHEIAEPIALLRKVREAMRSGARLGVIDKNGIGSDHGLNAAVVIREAKEAGFSLVEQHDFVKGDGMDYFLIFRAAAL
;
A
#
# COMPACT_ATOMS: atom_id res chain seq x y z
N ALA A 1 -8.74 -7.51 7.70
CA ALA A 1 -7.72 -7.02 6.75
C ALA A 1 -8.30 -5.82 6.01
N VAL A 2 -7.45 -5.03 5.34
CA VAL A 2 -7.85 -3.95 4.42
C VAL A 2 -7.12 -4.19 3.10
N LEU A 3 -7.78 -3.94 1.97
CA LEU A 3 -7.19 -4.05 0.64
C LEU A 3 -7.47 -2.77 -0.15
N LEU A 4 -6.42 -2.18 -0.71
CA LEU A 4 -6.48 -1.10 -1.69
C LEU A 4 -6.05 -1.70 -3.04
N LEU A 5 -6.99 -1.81 -3.97
CA LEU A 5 -6.77 -2.44 -5.27
C LEU A 5 -6.94 -1.38 -6.36
N LYS A 6 -5.84 -1.01 -7.02
CA LYS A 6 -5.81 -0.04 -8.13
C LYS A 6 -6.42 1.32 -7.78
N THR A 7 -6.36 1.70 -6.51
CA THR A 7 -6.89 2.97 -6.01
C THR A 7 -5.90 3.78 -5.21
N TYR A 8 -4.72 3.24 -4.89
CA TYR A 8 -3.75 3.96 -4.04
C TYR A 8 -3.27 5.24 -4.73
N HIS A 9 -2.97 5.16 -6.03
CA HIS A 9 -2.58 6.32 -6.84
C HIS A 9 -3.67 7.39 -7.02
N GLU A 10 -4.94 7.08 -6.70
CA GLU A 10 -6.06 8.04 -6.80
C GLU A 10 -6.29 8.81 -5.48
N ILE A 11 -5.57 8.49 -4.41
CA ILE A 11 -5.76 9.08 -3.08
C ILE A 11 -4.88 10.33 -2.95
N ALA A 12 -5.51 11.49 -2.80
CA ALA A 12 -4.81 12.77 -2.68
C ALA A 12 -3.99 12.91 -1.37
N GLU A 13 -4.47 12.32 -0.27
CA GLU A 13 -3.81 12.37 1.05
C GLU A 13 -3.53 10.96 1.62
N PRO A 14 -2.58 10.22 1.02
CA PRO A 14 -2.39 8.80 1.32
C PRO A 14 -1.97 8.54 2.77
N ILE A 15 -1.05 9.34 3.30
CA ILE A 15 -0.55 9.19 4.69
C ILE A 15 -1.69 9.42 5.70
N ALA A 16 -2.54 10.44 5.48
CA ALA A 16 -3.67 10.72 6.35
C ALA A 16 -4.71 9.60 6.34
N LEU A 17 -5.02 9.05 5.15
CA LEU A 17 -5.87 7.87 5.03
C LEU A 17 -5.26 6.67 5.77
N LEU A 18 -3.99 6.38 5.54
CA LEU A 18 -3.32 5.23 6.13
C LEU A 18 -3.27 5.30 7.66
N ARG A 19 -3.08 6.48 8.25
CA ARG A 19 -3.17 6.68 9.71
C ARG A 19 -4.54 6.28 10.26
N LYS A 20 -5.63 6.71 9.60
CA LYS A 20 -7.01 6.31 9.97
C LYS A 20 -7.26 4.82 9.76
N VAL A 21 -6.73 4.25 8.67
CA VAL A 21 -6.80 2.80 8.42
C VAL A 21 -6.12 2.03 9.56
N ARG A 22 -4.91 2.45 9.98
CA ARG A 22 -4.18 1.84 11.08
C ARG A 22 -4.97 1.86 12.39
N GLU A 23 -5.59 2.99 12.71
CA GLU A 23 -6.43 3.17 13.91
C GLU A 23 -7.68 2.29 13.89
N ALA A 24 -8.28 2.08 12.73
CA ALA A 24 -9.48 1.25 12.57
C ALA A 24 -9.18 -0.26 12.51
N MET A 25 -7.92 -0.65 12.26
CA MET A 25 -7.53 -2.06 12.12
C MET A 25 -7.52 -2.79 13.47
N ARG A 26 -8.08 -4.00 13.50
CA ARG A 26 -7.89 -4.93 14.63
C ARG A 26 -6.42 -5.34 14.73
N SER A 27 -5.96 -5.63 15.95
CA SER A 27 -4.62 -6.18 16.19
C SER A 27 -4.37 -7.42 15.31
N GLY A 28 -3.18 -7.51 14.74
CA GLY A 28 -2.79 -8.60 13.83
C GLY A 28 -3.32 -8.49 12.40
N ALA A 29 -4.24 -7.57 12.09
CA ALA A 29 -4.72 -7.37 10.73
C ALA A 29 -3.59 -6.92 9.76
N ARG A 30 -3.77 -7.21 8.48
CA ARG A 30 -2.89 -6.79 7.37
C ARG A 30 -3.55 -5.74 6.49
N LEU A 31 -2.72 -4.86 5.95
CA LEU A 31 -3.05 -3.95 4.85
C LEU A 31 -2.39 -4.48 3.58
N GLY A 32 -3.19 -4.72 2.54
CA GLY A 32 -2.70 -5.04 1.20
C GLY A 32 -2.84 -3.84 0.27
N VAL A 33 -1.82 -3.58 -0.54
CA VAL A 33 -1.87 -2.60 -1.65
C VAL A 33 -1.48 -3.30 -2.94
N ILE A 34 -2.38 -3.31 -3.90
CA ILE A 34 -2.12 -3.79 -5.25
C ILE A 34 -2.21 -2.61 -6.19
N ASP A 35 -1.12 -2.29 -6.88
CA ASP A 35 -1.09 -1.19 -7.84
C ASP A 35 -0.08 -1.42 -8.97
N LYS A 36 -0.14 -0.58 -10.00
CA LYS A 36 0.77 -0.59 -11.15
C LYS A 36 1.98 0.31 -10.87
N ASN A 37 3.17 -0.10 -11.29
CA ASN A 37 4.32 0.82 -11.31
C ASN A 37 4.09 1.97 -12.30
N GLY A 38 4.34 3.20 -11.85
CA GLY A 38 4.17 4.42 -12.63
C GLY A 38 4.70 5.66 -11.92
N ILE A 39 4.40 6.83 -12.49
CA ILE A 39 4.87 8.15 -12.02
C ILE A 39 3.74 9.01 -11.42
N GLY A 40 2.55 8.43 -11.23
CA GLY A 40 1.36 9.08 -10.69
C GLY A 40 0.42 9.57 -11.79
N SER A 41 0.96 10.31 -12.78
CA SER A 41 0.16 10.84 -13.89
C SER A 41 -0.25 9.79 -14.94
N ASP A 42 0.26 8.57 -14.85
CA ASP A 42 0.02 7.44 -15.77
C ASP A 42 -0.86 6.33 -15.17
N HIS A 43 -1.66 6.68 -14.14
CA HIS A 43 -2.50 5.74 -13.38
C HIS A 43 -1.70 4.56 -12.78
N GLY A 44 -0.47 4.86 -12.36
CA GLY A 44 0.39 3.94 -11.62
C GLY A 44 1.26 4.74 -10.66
N LEU A 45 1.77 4.09 -9.63
CA LEU A 45 2.65 4.70 -8.65
C LEU A 45 3.75 3.73 -8.29
N ASN A 46 5.00 4.17 -8.33
CA ASN A 46 6.15 3.35 -7.96
C ASN A 46 5.99 2.76 -6.55
N ALA A 47 6.19 1.45 -6.40
CA ALA A 47 6.05 0.74 -5.12
C ALA A 47 6.86 1.37 -3.98
N ALA A 48 8.04 1.93 -4.27
CA ALA A 48 8.88 2.58 -3.26
C ALA A 48 8.22 3.82 -2.63
N VAL A 49 7.35 4.51 -3.37
CA VAL A 49 6.55 5.62 -2.84
C VAL A 49 5.53 5.10 -1.83
N VAL A 50 4.77 4.06 -2.20
CA VAL A 50 3.79 3.42 -1.30
C VAL A 50 4.46 2.90 -0.03
N ILE A 51 5.61 2.23 -0.16
CA ILE A 51 6.36 1.71 1.00
C ILE A 51 6.81 2.83 1.93
N ARG A 52 7.33 3.94 1.38
CA ARG A 52 7.76 5.11 2.16
C ARG A 52 6.59 5.74 2.92
N GLU A 53 5.49 5.99 2.23
CA GLU A 53 4.29 6.60 2.82
C GLU A 53 3.63 5.70 3.87
N ALA A 54 3.56 4.39 3.60
CA ALA A 54 3.08 3.42 4.58
C ALA A 54 3.96 3.41 5.83
N LYS A 55 5.28 3.48 5.68
CA LYS A 55 6.21 3.60 6.81
C LYS A 55 5.95 4.88 7.62
N GLU A 56 5.79 6.02 6.95
CA GLU A 56 5.44 7.29 7.61
C GLU A 56 4.07 7.25 8.31
N ALA A 57 3.14 6.46 7.77
CA ALA A 57 1.85 6.16 8.39
C ALA A 57 1.92 5.03 9.44
N GLY A 58 3.10 4.63 9.91
CA GLY A 58 3.26 3.67 11.01
C GLY A 58 2.97 2.22 10.62
N PHE A 59 3.22 1.86 9.37
CA PHE A 59 3.21 0.47 8.92
C PHE A 59 4.63 -0.05 8.69
N SER A 60 4.77 -1.38 8.65
CA SER A 60 5.99 -2.07 8.21
C SER A 60 5.65 -3.04 7.09
N LEU A 61 6.45 -3.04 6.03
CA LEU A 61 6.34 -4.02 4.95
C LEU A 61 6.66 -5.42 5.51
N VAL A 62 5.85 -6.40 5.13
CA VAL A 62 6.02 -7.81 5.54
C VAL A 62 6.34 -8.66 4.32
N GLU A 63 5.64 -8.42 3.21
CA GLU A 63 5.82 -9.16 1.96
C GLU A 63 5.65 -8.24 0.76
N GLN A 64 6.34 -8.56 -0.32
CA GLN A 64 6.17 -7.95 -1.63
C GLN A 64 6.16 -9.05 -2.69
N HIS A 65 5.21 -8.95 -3.60
CA HIS A 65 5.00 -9.91 -4.70
C HIS A 65 4.79 -9.17 -6.02
N ASP A 66 5.07 -9.84 -7.13
CA ASP A 66 4.98 -9.33 -8.52
C ASP A 66 4.09 -10.20 -9.44
N PHE A 67 3.49 -11.27 -8.91
CA PHE A 67 2.69 -12.23 -9.69
C PHE A 67 1.25 -11.79 -9.99
N VAL A 68 0.89 -10.51 -9.77
CA VAL A 68 -0.51 -10.04 -9.81
C VAL A 68 -1.12 -10.22 -11.20
N LYS A 69 -0.32 -10.03 -12.25
CA LYS A 69 -0.64 -10.32 -13.66
C LYS A 69 0.59 -10.84 -14.38
N GLY A 70 0.40 -11.64 -15.42
CA GLY A 70 1.50 -12.18 -16.23
C GLY A 70 2.27 -11.13 -17.05
N ASP A 71 1.84 -9.85 -17.01
CA ASP A 71 2.52 -8.74 -17.67
C ASP A 71 3.61 -8.08 -16.80
N GLY A 72 3.70 -8.43 -15.50
CA GLY A 72 4.70 -7.90 -14.57
C GLY A 72 4.55 -6.42 -14.22
N MET A 73 3.40 -5.80 -14.53
CA MET A 73 3.20 -4.35 -14.36
C MET A 73 2.68 -3.97 -12.97
N ASP A 74 1.94 -4.88 -12.34
CA ASP A 74 1.31 -4.69 -11.05
C ASP A 74 2.16 -5.34 -9.93
N TYR A 75 2.26 -4.68 -8.78
CA TYR A 75 2.85 -5.21 -7.55
C TYR A 75 1.79 -5.47 -6.48
N PHE A 76 2.12 -6.31 -5.51
CA PHE A 76 1.33 -6.52 -4.30
C PHE A 76 2.21 -6.36 -3.06
N LEU A 77 1.89 -5.36 -2.25
CA LEU A 77 2.57 -5.04 -1.00
C LEU A 77 1.68 -5.43 0.18
N ILE A 78 2.24 -6.14 1.15
CA ILE A 78 1.54 -6.53 2.38
C ILE A 78 2.23 -5.87 3.57
N PHE A 79 1.45 -5.16 4.37
CA PHE A 79 1.92 -4.43 5.54
C PHE A 79 1.24 -4.90 6.82
N ARG A 80 1.92 -4.70 7.94
CA ARG A 80 1.37 -4.75 9.30
C ARG A 80 1.49 -3.38 9.96
N ALA A 81 0.59 -3.05 10.88
CA ALA A 81 0.81 -1.92 11.78
C ALA A 81 2.13 -2.14 12.54
N ALA A 82 2.99 -1.12 12.60
CA ALA A 82 4.19 -1.18 13.42
C ALA A 82 3.79 -1.22 14.90
N ALA A 83 4.56 -1.93 15.73
CA ALA A 83 4.42 -1.78 17.17
C ALA A 83 4.82 -0.35 17.55
N LEU A 84 4.08 0.25 18.49
CA LEU A 84 4.44 1.53 19.11
C LEU A 84 5.78 1.43 19.83
#